data_AF-A0A811PS38-F1
#
_entry.id   AF-A0A811PS38-F1
#
_cell.length_a   1.000
_cell.length_b   1.000
_cell.length_c   1.000
_cell.angle_alpha   90.00
_cell.angle_beta   90.00
_cell.angle_gamma   90.00
#
_symmetry.space_group_name_H-M   'P 1'
#
loop_
_entity.id
_entity.type
_entity.pdbx_description
1 polymer ?
#
loop_
_entity_poly.entity_id
_entity_poly.type
_entity_poly.pdbx_seq_one_letter_code
_entity_poly.pdbx_strand_id
1 'polypeptide(L)'
;MTQQVVNKILKLRKTAELEPIDPVDVYYKFSGNEKNTREEIKSHGQYIIDTLGSAIVLKEMAPTDVVVLGEESHNVHDMSLVLCIARSTPILSPDILPHASGLK
;
A
#
# COMPACT_ATOMS: atom_id res chain seq x y z
N MET A 1 -7.46 -15.12 -8.76
CA MET A 1 -6.41 -14.65 -7.82
C MET A 1 -6.80 -13.36 -7.09
N THR A 2 -7.43 -12.40 -7.78
CA THR A 2 -7.78 -11.07 -7.23
C THR A 2 -8.51 -11.11 -5.89
N GLN A 3 -9.46 -12.02 -5.70
CA GLN A 3 -10.20 -12.12 -4.43
C GLN A 3 -9.30 -12.50 -3.24
N GLN A 4 -8.29 -13.35 -3.46
CA GLN A 4 -7.31 -13.68 -2.41
C GLN A 4 -6.48 -12.45 -2.03
N VAL A 5 -6.05 -11.67 -3.02
CA VAL A 5 -5.30 -10.43 -2.81
C VAL A 5 -6.10 -9.46 -1.95
N VAL A 6 -7.36 -9.22 -2.31
CA VAL A 6 -8.27 -8.34 -1.57
C VAL A 6 -8.47 -8.82 -0.13
N ASN A 7 -8.76 -10.10 0.09
CA ASN A 7 -8.94 -10.66 1.43
C ASN A 7 -7.67 -10.51 2.30
N LYS A 8 -6.49 -10.67 1.70
CA LYS A 8 -5.21 -10.48 2.39
C LYS A 8 -4.98 -9.03 2.79
N ILE A 9 -5.29 -8.08 1.91
CA ILE A 9 -5.18 -6.65 2.22
C ILE A 9 -6.16 -6.26 3.34
N LEU A 10 -7.40 -6.75 3.28
CA LEU A 10 -8.37 -6.53 4.35
C LEU A 10 -7.88 -7.09 5.70
N LYS A 11 -7.24 -8.26 5.69
CA LYS A 11 -6.62 -8.84 6.88
C LYS A 11 -5.46 -7.97 7.38
N LEU A 12 -4.56 -7.54 6.49
CA LEU A 12 -3.44 -6.65 6.83
C LEU A 12 -3.91 -5.35 7.47
N ARG A 13 -4.96 -4.71 6.92
CA ARG A 13 -5.55 -3.51 7.52
C ARG A 13 -6.04 -3.75 8.94
N LYS A 14 -6.75 -4.87 9.17
CA LYS A 14 -7.20 -5.27 10.52
C LYS A 14 -6.03 -5.54 11.47
N THR A 15 -4.99 -6.22 11.00
CA THR A 15 -3.79 -6.52 11.81
C THR A 15 -3.02 -5.26 12.17
N ALA A 16 -2.97 -4.28 11.26
CA ALA A 16 -2.36 -2.98 11.50
C ALA A 16 -3.25 -2.02 12.31
N GLU A 17 -4.40 -2.51 12.81
CA GLU A 17 -5.37 -1.73 13.61
C GLU A 17 -5.85 -0.45 12.89
N LEU A 18 -5.87 -0.47 11.55
CA LEU A 18 -6.25 0.65 10.71
C LEU A 18 -7.78 0.75 10.59
N GLU A 19 -8.30 1.96 10.62
CA GLU A 19 -9.72 2.19 10.40
C GLU A 19 -10.07 1.97 8.91
N PRO A 20 -11.32 1.61 8.58
CA PRO A 20 -11.76 1.47 7.19
C PRO A 20 -11.58 2.75 6.37
N ILE A 21 -11.56 3.90 7.04
CA ILE A 21 -11.41 5.24 6.46
C ILE A 21 -9.95 5.72 6.39
N ASP A 22 -9.01 4.99 6.99
CA ASP A 22 -7.62 5.43 7.01
C ASP A 22 -7.04 5.43 5.58
N PRO A 23 -6.49 6.56 5.13
CA PRO A 23 -5.84 6.64 3.83
C PRO A 23 -4.56 5.81 3.87
N VAL A 24 -4.62 4.60 3.30
CA VAL A 24 -3.45 3.73 3.15
C VAL A 24 -3.25 3.33 1.71
N ASP A 25 -2.01 3.46 1.30
CA ASP A 25 -1.53 3.02 0.00
C ASP A 25 -1.23 1.53 0.06
N VAL A 26 -1.74 0.80 -0.93
CA VAL A 26 -1.56 -0.64 -1.01
C VAL A 26 -0.64 -0.95 -2.18
N TYR A 27 0.52 -1.51 -1.86
CA TYR A 27 1.52 -1.90 -2.82
C TYR A 27 1.59 -3.40 -2.99
N TYR A 28 1.85 -3.86 -4.22
CA TYR A 28 2.05 -5.27 -4.49
C TYR A 28 3.32 -5.51 -5.32
N LYS A 29 3.99 -6.64 -5.09
CA LYS A 29 5.16 -7.08 -5.85
C LYS A 29 4.98 -8.55 -6.22
N PHE A 30 5.24 -8.90 -7.47
CA PHE A 30 5.25 -10.28 -7.92
C PHE A 30 6.67 -10.71 -8.30
N SER A 31 6.95 -12.01 -8.21
CA SER A 31 8.15 -12.65 -8.73
C SER A 31 7.72 -13.90 -9.50
N GLY A 32 8.05 -13.97 -10.81
CA GLY A 32 7.66 -15.07 -11.71
C GLY A 32 6.78 -14.60 -12.88
N ASN A 33 5.45 -14.59 -12.71
CA ASN A 33 4.46 -14.27 -13.76
C ASN A 33 3.85 -12.86 -13.60
N GLU A 34 4.70 -11.85 -13.64
CA GLU A 34 4.33 -10.44 -13.46
C GLU A 34 3.31 -9.93 -14.48
N LYS A 35 3.42 -10.32 -15.76
CA LYS A 35 2.60 -9.77 -16.85
C LYS A 35 1.13 -10.20 -16.75
N ASN A 36 0.89 -11.50 -16.67
CA ASN A 36 -0.45 -12.07 -16.56
C ASN A 36 -1.18 -11.56 -15.31
N THR A 37 -0.47 -11.50 -14.19
CA THR A 37 -1.06 -11.08 -12.91
C THR A 37 -1.34 -9.58 -12.86
N ARG A 38 -0.49 -8.76 -13.47
CA ARG A 38 -0.73 -7.33 -13.62
C ARG A 38 -1.94 -7.06 -14.51
N GLU A 39 -2.09 -7.80 -15.61
CA GLU A 39 -3.26 -7.68 -16.49
C GLU A 39 -4.55 -8.13 -15.80
N GLU A 40 -4.49 -9.21 -15.01
CA GLU A 40 -5.59 -9.68 -14.16
C GLU A 40 -5.99 -8.62 -13.12
N ILE A 41 -5.03 -8.07 -12.36
CA ILE A 41 -5.30 -7.01 -11.38
C ILE A 41 -5.88 -5.77 -12.04
N LYS A 42 -5.32 -5.36 -13.19
CA LYS A 42 -5.81 -4.20 -13.92
C LYS A 42 -7.24 -4.43 -14.43
N SER A 43 -7.53 -5.62 -14.94
CA SER A 43 -8.86 -6.01 -15.42
C SER A 43 -9.90 -6.04 -14.29
N HIS A 44 -9.47 -6.39 -13.07
CA HIS A 44 -10.32 -6.41 -11.87
C HIS A 44 -10.14 -5.18 -10.97
N GLY A 45 -9.51 -4.11 -11.47
CA GLY A 45 -9.17 -2.92 -10.68
C GLY A 45 -10.40 -2.28 -10.03
N GLN A 46 -11.54 -2.25 -10.73
CA GLN A 46 -12.77 -1.69 -10.21
C GLN A 46 -13.31 -2.48 -9.00
N TYR A 47 -13.26 -3.82 -9.05
CA TYR A 47 -13.64 -4.68 -7.92
C TYR A 47 -12.74 -4.45 -6.70
N ILE A 48 -11.45 -4.27 -6.94
CA ILE A 48 -10.47 -3.97 -5.89
C ILE A 48 -10.80 -2.63 -5.23
N ILE A 49 -11.07 -1.59 -6.02
CA ILE A 49 -11.44 -0.26 -5.51
C ILE A 49 -12.77 -0.32 -4.74
N ASP A 50 -13.76 -1.04 -5.26
CA ASP A 50 -15.06 -1.18 -4.61
C ASP A 50 -14.95 -1.89 -3.26
N THR A 51 -14.09 -2.91 -3.16
CA THR A 51 -13.93 -3.69 -1.93
C THR A 51 -12.97 -3.05 -0.91
N LEU A 52 -11.87 -2.43 -1.38
CA LEU A 52 -10.83 -1.85 -0.51
C LEU A 52 -10.98 -0.34 -0.29
N GLY A 53 -11.80 0.33 -1.10
CA GLY A 53 -11.90 1.78 -1.17
C GLY A 53 -10.69 2.45 -1.83
N SER A 54 -9.73 1.68 -2.36
CA SER A 54 -8.47 2.21 -2.90
C SER A 54 -7.92 1.31 -4.00
N ALA A 55 -7.24 1.91 -4.97
CA ALA A 55 -6.52 1.17 -6.00
C ALA A 55 -5.25 0.55 -5.40
N ILE A 56 -4.84 -0.59 -5.96
CA ILE A 56 -3.56 -1.23 -5.61
C ILE A 56 -2.51 -0.88 -6.66
N VAL A 57 -1.30 -0.60 -6.20
CA VAL A 57 -0.20 -0.07 -7.03
C VAL A 57 0.99 -1.02 -6.97
N LEU A 58 1.80 -1.07 -8.03
CA LEU A 58 3.06 -1.83 -7.98
C LEU A 58 4.00 -1.24 -6.92
N LYS A 59 4.66 -2.10 -6.14
CA LYS A 59 5.71 -1.68 -5.19
C LYS A 59 6.85 -0.92 -5.88
N GLU A 60 7.08 -1.16 -7.16
CA GLU A 60 8.03 -0.41 -7.99
C GLU A 60 7.61 1.04 -8.28
N MET A 61 6.30 1.31 -8.22
CA MET A 61 5.73 2.66 -8.34
C MET A 61 5.56 3.33 -6.96
N ALA A 62 5.91 2.66 -5.87
CA ALA A 62 5.83 3.24 -4.55
C ALA A 62 6.86 4.39 -4.41
N PRO A 63 6.46 5.56 -3.87
CA PRO A 63 7.41 6.59 -3.48
C PRO A 63 8.40 6.06 -2.44
N THR A 64 9.62 6.58 -2.41
CA THR A 64 10.61 6.19 -1.39
C THR A 64 10.22 6.65 0.02
N ASP A 65 9.40 7.71 0.13
CA ASP A 65 8.95 8.31 1.39
C ASP A 65 7.72 7.64 2.03
N VAL A 66 7.36 6.42 1.61
CA VAL A 66 6.24 5.69 2.22
C VAL A 66 6.68 4.87 3.41
N VAL A 67 5.87 4.88 4.47
CA VAL A 67 6.11 4.06 5.65
C VAL A 67 5.28 2.80 5.54
N VAL A 68 5.94 1.66 5.32
CA VAL A 68 5.29 0.34 5.31
C VAL A 68 4.78 0.00 6.70
N LEU A 69 3.46 -0.16 6.81
CA LEU A 69 2.77 -0.51 8.04
C LEU A 69 2.69 -2.03 8.24
N GLY A 70 2.70 -2.78 7.15
CA GLY A 70 2.68 -4.23 7.17
C GLY A 70 2.96 -4.83 5.79
N GLU A 71 3.60 -5.98 5.79
CA GLU A 71 3.89 -6.77 4.58
C GLU A 71 3.42 -8.21 4.79
N GLU A 72 2.75 -8.79 3.79
CA GLU A 72 2.39 -10.20 3.75
C GLU A 72 2.82 -10.79 2.40
N SER A 73 3.51 -11.93 2.45
CA SER A 73 3.87 -12.70 1.26
C SER A 73 2.96 -13.92 1.09
N HIS A 74 2.69 -14.27 -0.16
CA HIS A 74 1.85 -15.40 -0.54
C HIS A 74 2.42 -16.08 -1.78
N ASN A 75 2.63 -17.39 -1.67
CA ASN A 75 3.15 -18.20 -2.77
C ASN A 75 1.99 -18.91 -3.47
N VAL A 76 1.87 -18.74 -4.79
CA VAL A 76 0.82 -19.35 -5.63
C VAL A 76 1.49 -20.00 -6.83
N HIS A 77 1.45 -21.33 -6.93
CA HIS A 77 1.90 -22.09 -8.10
C HIS A 77 3.22 -21.57 -8.72
N ASP A 78 4.30 -21.57 -7.93
CA ASP A 78 5.64 -21.08 -8.33
C ASP A 78 5.79 -19.55 -8.46
N MET A 79 4.77 -18.79 -8.05
CA MET A 79 4.78 -17.32 -8.07
C MET A 79 4.76 -16.79 -6.64
N SER A 80 5.64 -15.83 -6.34
CA SER A 80 5.61 -15.13 -5.06
C SER A 80 4.93 -13.77 -5.22
N LEU A 81 3.82 -13.56 -4.53
CA LEU A 81 3.15 -12.28 -4.38
C LEU A 81 3.47 -11.70 -3.00
N VAL A 82 3.91 -10.45 -2.94
CA VAL A 82 4.13 -9.70 -1.72
C VAL A 82 3.20 -8.50 -1.72
N LEU A 83 2.43 -8.33 -0.65
CA LEU A 83 1.49 -7.25 -0.44
C LEU A 83 2.00 -6.39 0.71
N CYS A 84 2.13 -5.09 0.47
CA CYS A 84 2.45 -4.10 1.47
C CYS A 84 1.27 -3.15 1.64
N ILE A 85 0.91 -2.88 2.88
CA ILE A 85 0.16 -1.67 3.23
C ILE A 85 1.15 -0.65 3.73
N ALA A 86 1.06 0.56 3.23
CA ALA A 86 1.91 1.66 3.63
C ALA A 86 1.07 2.93 3.77
N ARG A 87 1.57 3.87 4.56
CA ARG A 87 1.02 5.22 4.61
C ARG A 87 2.00 6.17 3.97
N SER A 88 1.47 7.06 3.14
CA SER A 88 2.17 8.28 2.78
C SER A 88 2.27 9.13 4.05
N THR A 89 3.46 9.19 4.66
CA THR A 89 3.69 10.20 5.69
C THR A 89 3.79 11.53 4.98
N PRO A 90 2.92 12.52 5.28
CA PRO A 90 3.25 13.87 4.89
C PRO A 90 4.60 14.17 5.55
N ILE A 91 5.57 14.58 4.74
CA ILE A 91 6.80 15.18 5.24
C ILE A 91 6.33 16.43 5.98
N LEU A 92 6.06 16.29 7.27
CA LEU A 92 6.07 17.38 8.21
C LEU A 92 7.53 17.81 8.24
N SER A 93 7.91 18.66 7.29
CA SER A 93 9.13 19.42 7.38
C SER A 93 9.12 20.07 8.76
N PRO A 94 10.05 19.75 9.67
CA PRO A 94 10.16 20.43 10.95
C PRO A 94 10.82 21.79 10.72
N ASP A 95 10.19 22.63 9.90
CA ASP A 95 10.69 23.96 9.57
C ASP A 95 9.46 24.82 9.33
N ILE A 96 8.92 25.42 10.40
CA ILE A 96 8.97 26.88 10.64
C ILE A 96 8.71 27.14 12.14
N LEU A 97 9.76 27.24 12.96
CA LEU A 97 9.71 28.18 14.09
C LEU A 97 10.26 29.50 13.55
N PRO A 98 9.43 30.53 13.28
CA PRO A 98 9.97 31.84 12.99
C PRO A 98 10.57 32.37 14.30
N HIS A 99 11.88 32.57 14.26
CA HIS A 99 12.66 33.53 15.04
C HIS A 99 11.95 34.22 16.21
N ALA A 100 12.44 33.94 17.42
CA ALA A 100 12.43 34.92 18.50
C ALA A 100 13.83 35.05 19.11
N SER A 101 14.81 35.40 18.26
CA SER A 101 15.99 36.14 18.73
C SER A 101 15.66 37.62 18.60
N GLY A 102 15.40 38.28 19.72
CA GLY A 102 15.14 39.72 19.69
C GLY A 102 14.63 40.33 21.00
N LEU A 103 15.58 40.74 21.84
CA LEU A 103 15.56 41.98 22.63
C LEU A 103 14.68 42.05 23.89
N LYS A 104 15.32 41.86 25.06
CA LYS A 104 15.58 42.98 26.00
C LYS A 104 16.71 42.63 26.96
#